data_AF-A0A521L5F2-F1
#
_entry.id   AF-A0A521L5F2-F1
#
_cell.length_a   1.000
_cell.length_b   1.000
_cell.length_c   1.000
_cell.angle_alpha   90.00
_cell.angle_beta   90.00
_cell.angle_gamma   90.00
#
_symmetry.space_group_name_H-M   'P 1'
#
loop_
_entity.id
_entity.type
_entity.pdbx_description
1 polymer ?
#
loop_
_entity_poly.entity_id
_entity_poly.type
_entity_poly.pdbx_seq_one_letter_code
_entity_poly.pdbx_strand_id
1 'polypeptide(L)'
;MSGRNQRSQARLTTVLVLVGLIVTGVWVWKRISPDAKDAFVERAAPIALVSLAVGLLLWWAISRVARRLSLRAERKRLIAQFERTTGTEKRLELAFALIEMNRYRLRGLEQVAPAMRDLFLATMKTALGDEQHRLRGMAASHVGVLQDNAALPLLLAALEDDHAYVRACAALALGRMRAGAAKEKLTRVMQDDWDQTVRSRAREALERIE
;
A
#
# COMPACT_ATOMS: atom_id res chain seq x y z
N MET A 1 -6.77 11.14 -28.33
CA MET A 1 -6.25 9.85 -28.84
C MET A 1 -4.78 9.87 -29.30
N SER A 2 -3.95 10.89 -28.99
CA SER A 2 -2.56 10.97 -29.52
C SER A 2 -1.46 10.35 -28.63
N GLY A 3 -1.69 10.13 -27.33
CA GLY A 3 -0.63 9.67 -26.41
C GLY A 3 -0.20 8.19 -26.54
N ARG A 4 -1.04 7.34 -27.15
CA ARG A 4 -0.75 5.90 -27.31
C ARG A 4 0.20 5.63 -28.48
N ASN A 5 0.13 6.44 -29.55
CA ASN A 5 1.00 6.34 -30.72
C ASN A 5 2.43 6.83 -30.43
N GLN A 6 2.56 7.91 -29.66
CA GLN A 6 3.86 8.48 -29.30
C GLN A 6 4.68 7.55 -28.38
N ARG A 7 4.03 6.87 -27.43
CA ARG A 7 4.66 5.83 -26.59
C ARG A 7 5.04 4.57 -27.37
N SER A 8 4.27 4.21 -28.40
CA SER A 8 4.55 3.06 -29.28
C SER A 8 5.78 3.34 -30.16
N GLN A 9 5.83 4.51 -30.79
CA GLN A 9 6.97 4.92 -31.61
C GLN A 9 8.26 5.05 -30.80
N ALA A 10 8.22 5.62 -29.59
CA ALA A 10 9.39 5.72 -28.73
C ALA A 10 9.95 4.35 -28.30
N ARG A 11 9.10 3.32 -28.19
CA ARG A 11 9.55 1.94 -27.90
C ARG A 11 10.22 1.30 -29.11
N LEU A 12 9.67 1.49 -30.31
CA LEU A 12 10.23 0.95 -31.55
C LEU A 12 11.60 1.56 -31.89
N THR A 13 11.77 2.87 -31.76
CA THR A 13 13.06 3.53 -32.01
C THR A 13 14.12 3.07 -31.01
N THR A 14 13.75 2.93 -29.73
CA THR A 14 14.66 2.40 -28.69
C THR A 14 15.12 0.98 -29.03
N VAL A 15 14.20 0.11 -29.47
CA VAL A 15 14.53 -1.26 -29.88
C VAL A 15 15.46 -1.28 -31.10
N LEU A 16 15.19 -0.47 -32.12
CA LEU A 16 16.03 -0.41 -33.32
C LEU A 16 17.46 0.07 -33.02
N VAL A 17 17.60 1.08 -32.15
CA VAL A 17 18.92 1.56 -31.71
C VAL A 17 19.67 0.47 -30.93
N LEU A 18 18.99 -0.24 -30.01
CA LEU A 18 19.59 -1.34 -29.28
C LEU A 18 20.05 -2.47 -30.21
N VAL A 19 19.22 -2.87 -31.17
CA VAL A 19 19.57 -3.88 -32.17
C VAL A 19 20.77 -3.43 -33.01
N GLY A 20 20.79 -2.18 -33.49
CA GLY A 20 21.91 -1.62 -34.24
C GLY A 20 23.23 -1.62 -33.44
N LEU A 21 23.17 -1.28 -32.15
CA LEU A 21 24.33 -1.33 -31.25
C LEU A 21 24.84 -2.77 -31.03
N ILE A 22 23.93 -3.74 -30.89
CA ILE A 22 24.31 -5.16 -30.74
C ILE A 22 24.98 -5.67 -32.01
N VAL A 23 24.37 -5.42 -33.18
CA VAL A 23 24.90 -5.87 -34.47
C VAL A 23 26.28 -5.28 -34.75
N THR A 24 26.44 -3.97 -34.53
CA THR A 24 27.74 -3.31 -34.68
C THR A 24 28.76 -3.83 -33.68
N GLY A 25 28.39 -4.04 -32.41
CA GLY A 25 29.25 -4.63 -31.40
C GLY A 25 29.75 -6.03 -31.76
N VAL A 26 28.86 -6.92 -32.21
CA VAL A 26 29.22 -8.28 -32.66
C VAL A 26 30.12 -8.25 -33.89
N TRP A 27 29.84 -7.36 -34.84
CA TRP A 27 30.65 -7.21 -36.05
C TRP A 27 32.08 -6.74 -35.72
N VAL A 28 32.22 -5.75 -34.82
CA VAL A 28 33.52 -5.28 -34.33
C VAL A 28 34.26 -6.42 -33.62
N TRP A 29 33.59 -7.14 -32.71
CA TRP A 29 34.17 -8.27 -31.98
C TRP A 29 34.74 -9.34 -32.92
N LYS A 30 34.03 -9.65 -34.01
CA LYS A 30 34.48 -10.64 -35.00
C LYS A 30 35.77 -10.20 -35.72
N ARG A 31 36.04 -8.90 -35.82
CA ARG A 31 37.17 -8.31 -36.57
C ARG A 31 38.46 -8.13 -35.76
N ILE A 32 38.42 -8.38 -34.44
CA ILE A 32 39.58 -8.29 -33.53
C ILE A 32 40.43 -9.56 -33.60
N SER A 33 41.76 -9.44 -33.43
CA SER A 33 42.69 -10.58 -33.41
C SER A 33 42.44 -11.53 -32.22
N PRO A 34 42.75 -12.84 -32.35
CA PRO A 34 42.56 -13.81 -31.25
C PRO A 34 43.25 -13.41 -29.94
N ASP A 35 44.53 -13.04 -30.00
CA ASP A 35 45.31 -12.65 -28.81
C ASP A 35 44.69 -11.46 -28.04
N ALA A 36 44.10 -10.50 -28.78
CA ALA A 36 43.44 -9.35 -28.19
C ALA A 36 42.08 -9.72 -27.55
N LYS A 37 41.40 -10.75 -28.05
CA LYS A 37 40.17 -11.28 -27.42
C LYS A 37 40.49 -11.97 -26.10
N ASP A 38 41.53 -12.81 -26.08
CA ASP A 38 41.93 -13.56 -24.89
C ASP A 38 42.38 -12.60 -23.78
N ALA A 39 43.21 -11.60 -24.12
CA ALA A 39 43.62 -10.56 -23.16
C ALA A 39 42.43 -9.74 -22.61
N PHE A 40 41.40 -9.48 -23.41
CA PHE A 40 40.18 -8.78 -22.97
C PHE A 40 39.34 -9.64 -22.03
N VAL A 41 39.12 -10.91 -22.37
CA VAL A 41 38.32 -11.84 -21.57
C VAL A 41 38.95 -12.07 -20.21
N GLU A 42 40.28 -12.21 -20.14
CA GLU A 42 40.97 -12.46 -18.88
C GLU A 42 41.05 -11.23 -17.97
N ARG A 43 41.26 -10.03 -18.52
CA ARG A 43 41.58 -8.83 -17.73
C ARG A 43 40.44 -7.84 -17.62
N ALA A 44 39.77 -7.55 -18.73
CA ALA A 44 38.81 -6.45 -18.82
C ALA A 44 37.37 -6.89 -18.53
N ALA A 45 36.96 -8.08 -19.00
CA ALA A 45 35.60 -8.57 -18.83
C ALA A 45 35.17 -8.71 -17.35
N PRO A 46 36.00 -9.25 -16.43
CA PRO A 46 35.64 -9.33 -15.02
C PRO A 46 35.47 -7.96 -14.37
N ILE A 47 36.36 -7.00 -14.66
CA ILE A 47 36.29 -5.64 -14.12
C ILE A 47 35.04 -4.92 -14.64
N ALA A 48 34.73 -5.06 -15.93
CA ALA A 48 33.53 -4.49 -16.52
C ALA A 48 32.24 -5.07 -15.90
N LEU A 49 32.20 -6.38 -15.67
CA LEU A 49 31.08 -7.05 -15.02
C LEU A 49 30.87 -6.56 -13.59
N VAL A 50 31.94 -6.48 -12.80
CA VAL A 50 31.89 -5.96 -11.43
C VAL A 50 31.46 -4.50 -11.41
N SER A 51 31.99 -3.68 -12.31
CA SER A 51 31.66 -2.25 -12.42
C SER A 51 30.18 -2.04 -12.75
N LEU A 52 29.65 -2.83 -13.69
CA LEU A 52 28.22 -2.83 -14.03
C LEU A 52 27.37 -3.27 -12.84
N ALA A 53 27.75 -4.35 -12.15
CA ALA A 53 27.04 -4.83 -10.98
C ALA A 53 26.99 -3.78 -9.87
N VAL A 54 28.12 -3.13 -9.58
CA VAL A 54 28.22 -2.02 -8.62
C VAL A 54 27.34 -0.85 -9.04
N GLY A 55 27.38 -0.46 -10.32
CA GLY A 55 26.53 0.62 -10.86
C GLY A 55 25.04 0.32 -10.70
N LEU A 56 24.60 -0.91 -10.99
CA LEU A 56 23.22 -1.34 -10.81
C LEU A 56 22.81 -1.37 -9.34
N LEU A 57 23.69 -1.80 -8.44
CA LEU A 57 23.45 -1.78 -6.99
C LEU A 57 23.32 -0.35 -6.46
N LEU A 58 24.21 0.56 -6.89
CA LEU A 58 24.15 1.98 -6.53
C LEU A 58 22.87 2.62 -7.07
N TRP A 59 22.53 2.38 -8.33
CA TRP A 59 21.29 2.88 -8.92
C TRP A 59 20.07 2.36 -8.15
N TRP A 60 20.01 1.06 -7.87
CA TRP A 60 18.94 0.46 -7.07
C TRP A 60 18.84 1.10 -5.68
N ALA A 61 19.96 1.31 -5.00
CA ALA A 61 20.00 1.95 -3.69
C ALA A 61 19.49 3.40 -3.75
N ILE A 62 19.94 4.18 -4.74
CA ILE A 62 19.50 5.57 -4.97
C ILE A 62 18.01 5.61 -5.29
N SER A 63 17.53 4.80 -6.23
CA SER A 63 16.11 4.73 -6.58
C SER A 63 15.26 4.30 -5.39
N ARG A 64 15.74 3.38 -4.56
CA ARG A 64 15.07 2.96 -3.33
C ARG A 64 14.98 4.10 -2.31
N VAL A 65 16.04 4.91 -2.15
CA VAL A 65 16.05 6.09 -1.27
C VAL A 65 15.13 7.18 -1.82
N ALA A 66 15.24 7.52 -3.10
CA ALA A 66 14.40 8.51 -3.76
C ALA A 66 12.90 8.17 -3.62
N ARG A 67 12.53 6.90 -3.83
CA ARG A 67 11.15 6.42 -3.62
C ARG A 67 10.70 6.55 -2.16
N ARG A 68 11.59 6.33 -1.20
CA ARG A 68 11.28 6.53 0.23
C ARG A 68 11.08 8.00 0.56
N LEU A 69 11.88 8.89 -0.02
CA LEU A 69 11.77 10.33 0.18
C LEU A 69 10.49 10.89 -0.44
N SER A 70 10.11 10.46 -1.64
CA SER A 70 8.86 10.91 -2.28
C SER A 70 7.63 10.49 -1.47
N LEU A 71 7.59 9.25 -0.97
CA LEU A 71 6.51 8.79 -0.09
C LEU A 71 6.43 9.59 1.21
N ARG A 72 7.57 9.96 1.80
CA ARG A 72 7.60 10.81 3.00
C ARG A 72 7.11 12.22 2.72
N ALA A 73 7.46 12.79 1.56
CA ALA A 73 7.00 14.12 1.16
C ALA A 73 5.49 14.13 0.93
N GLU A 74 4.95 13.12 0.23
CA GLU A 74 3.51 13.01 -0.02
C GLU A 74 2.72 12.85 1.28
N ARG A 75 3.20 12.02 2.22
CA ARG A 75 2.60 11.90 3.55
C ARG A 75 2.54 13.25 4.27
N LYS A 76 3.66 13.99 4.29
CA LYS A 76 3.71 15.31 4.93
C LYS A 76 2.72 16.27 4.31
N ARG A 77 2.58 16.24 2.98
CA ARG A 77 1.60 17.06 2.25
C ARG A 77 0.17 16.71 2.66
N LEU A 78 -0.19 15.43 2.69
CA LEU A 78 -1.52 15.00 3.10
C LEU A 78 -1.83 15.34 4.55
N ILE A 79 -0.86 15.20 5.47
CA ILE A 79 -1.01 15.63 6.88
C ILE A 79 -1.32 17.12 6.95
N ALA A 80 -0.54 17.96 6.25
CA ALA A 80 -0.76 19.40 6.26
C ALA A 80 -2.11 19.80 5.65
N GLN A 81 -2.59 19.07 4.63
CA GLN A 81 -3.92 19.28 4.07
C GLN A 81 -5.02 18.88 5.07
N PHE A 82 -4.87 17.74 5.73
CA PHE A 82 -5.82 17.23 6.72
C PHE A 82 -5.98 18.21 7.88
N GLU A 83 -4.88 18.74 8.42
CA GLU A 83 -4.90 19.68 9.54
C GLU A 83 -5.58 21.01 9.20
N ARG A 84 -5.38 21.51 7.98
CA ARG A 84 -5.96 22.79 7.53
C ARG A 84 -7.42 22.68 7.08
N THR A 85 -7.89 21.47 6.75
CA THR A 85 -9.24 21.26 6.22
C THR A 85 -10.26 21.26 7.36
N THR A 86 -11.29 22.11 7.23
CA THR A 86 -12.37 22.25 8.22
C THR A 86 -13.62 21.43 7.88
N GLY A 87 -13.90 21.20 6.59
CA GLY A 87 -15.10 20.44 6.16
C GLY A 87 -15.00 18.94 6.44
N THR A 88 -16.01 18.37 7.10
CA THR A 88 -16.02 16.97 7.58
C THR A 88 -15.81 15.95 6.48
N GLU A 89 -16.51 16.08 5.34
CA GLU A 89 -16.42 15.14 4.22
C GLU A 89 -15.02 15.09 3.63
N LYS A 90 -14.47 16.25 3.25
CA LYS A 90 -13.11 16.35 2.71
C LYS A 90 -12.05 15.90 3.71
N ARG A 91 -12.25 16.21 4.99
CA ARG A 91 -11.36 15.80 6.06
C ARG A 91 -11.38 14.29 6.27
N LEU A 92 -12.54 13.65 6.13
CA LEU A 92 -12.70 12.20 6.16
C LEU A 92 -12.00 11.53 4.96
N GLU A 93 -12.18 12.06 3.75
CA GLU A 93 -11.46 11.57 2.56
C GLU A 93 -9.94 11.60 2.76
N LEU A 94 -9.41 12.70 3.30
CA LEU A 94 -7.99 12.85 3.60
C LEU A 94 -7.53 11.86 4.69
N ALA A 95 -8.36 11.60 5.70
CA ALA A 95 -8.07 10.60 6.73
C ALA A 95 -7.97 9.18 6.15
N PHE A 96 -8.89 8.80 5.25
CA PHE A 96 -8.82 7.53 4.54
C PHE A 96 -7.56 7.45 3.66
N ALA A 97 -7.32 8.48 2.85
CA ALA A 97 -6.14 8.55 1.99
C ALA A 97 -4.83 8.43 2.78
N LEU A 98 -4.73 9.02 3.97
CA LEU A 98 -3.56 8.92 4.84
C LEU A 98 -3.29 7.49 5.29
N ILE A 99 -4.31 6.76 5.75
CA ILE A 99 -4.18 5.37 6.19
C ILE A 99 -3.82 4.45 5.03
N GLU A 100 -4.48 4.61 3.89
CA GLU A 100 -4.24 3.81 2.68
C GLU A 100 -2.84 4.06 2.11
N MET A 101 -2.45 5.34 1.97
CA MET A 101 -1.11 5.72 1.52
C MET A 101 -0.03 5.23 2.49
N ASN A 102 -0.31 5.21 3.80
CA ASN A 102 0.60 4.65 4.81
C ASN A 102 0.50 3.12 4.94
N ARG A 103 -0.21 2.45 4.03
CA ARG A 103 -0.37 0.99 3.94
C ARG A 103 -0.93 0.37 5.22
N TYR A 104 -1.96 0.99 5.79
CA TYR A 104 -2.62 0.54 7.01
C TYR A 104 -1.64 0.39 8.19
N ARG A 105 -0.72 1.35 8.35
CA ARG A 105 0.20 1.45 9.49
C ARG A 105 -0.01 2.77 10.21
N LEU A 106 0.08 2.76 11.54
CA LEU A 106 0.03 3.98 12.35
C LEU A 106 1.34 4.78 12.27
N ARG A 107 2.48 4.12 12.05
CA ARG A 107 3.80 4.74 12.13
C ARG A 107 3.94 5.97 11.23
N GLY A 108 4.24 7.12 11.82
CA GLY A 108 4.36 8.42 11.15
C GLY A 108 3.05 9.17 10.95
N LEU A 109 1.95 8.72 11.57
CA LEU A 109 0.64 9.39 11.61
C LEU A 109 0.19 9.70 13.05
N GLU A 110 1.05 9.48 14.05
CA GLU A 110 0.72 9.55 15.48
C GLU A 110 0.14 10.93 15.87
N GLN A 111 0.69 12.00 15.29
CA GLN A 111 0.25 13.38 15.53
C GLN A 111 -1.22 13.62 15.13
N VAL A 112 -1.66 13.03 14.02
CA VAL A 112 -3.01 13.22 13.48
C VAL A 112 -3.97 12.09 13.87
N ALA A 113 -3.47 11.03 14.52
CA ALA A 113 -4.25 9.87 14.91
C ALA A 113 -5.45 10.20 15.81
N PRO A 114 -5.36 11.07 16.83
CA PRO A 114 -6.52 11.42 17.65
C PRO A 114 -7.64 12.08 16.84
N ALA A 115 -7.30 13.00 15.94
CA ALA A 115 -8.27 13.67 15.09
C ALA A 115 -8.90 12.73 14.06
N MET A 116 -8.12 11.80 13.48
CA MET A 116 -8.66 10.77 12.60
C MET A 116 -9.57 9.80 13.37
N ARG A 117 -9.21 9.44 14.60
CA ARG A 117 -10.05 8.59 15.46
C ARG A 117 -11.41 9.23 15.65
N ASP A 118 -11.47 10.48 16.10
CA ASP A 118 -12.76 11.13 16.36
C ASP A 118 -13.64 11.18 15.10
N LEU A 119 -13.05 11.44 13.94
CA LEU A 119 -13.74 11.36 12.65
C LEU A 119 -14.28 9.97 12.36
N PHE A 120 -13.44 8.93 12.46
CA PHE A 120 -13.85 7.56 12.19
C PHE A 120 -14.94 7.09 13.16
N LEU A 121 -14.84 7.42 14.45
CA LEU A 121 -15.85 7.07 15.45
C LEU A 121 -17.19 7.79 15.16
N ALA A 122 -17.15 9.05 14.71
CA ALA A 122 -18.35 9.77 14.29
C ALA A 122 -18.97 9.13 13.04
N THR A 123 -18.17 8.78 12.03
CA THR A 123 -18.63 8.12 10.81
C THR A 123 -19.24 6.74 11.08
N MET A 124 -18.69 5.96 12.01
CA MET A 124 -19.26 4.67 12.40
C MET A 124 -20.66 4.80 13.03
N LYS A 125 -20.93 5.90 13.74
CA LYS A 125 -22.23 6.16 14.40
C LYS A 125 -23.30 6.71 13.45
N THR A 126 -22.93 7.11 12.23
CA THR A 126 -23.87 7.79 11.34
C THR A 126 -24.80 6.78 10.66
N ALA A 127 -26.10 6.92 10.88
CA ALA A 127 -27.14 6.08 10.27
C ALA A 127 -27.78 6.80 9.09
N LEU A 128 -27.30 6.57 7.87
CA LEU A 128 -27.79 7.31 6.71
C LEU A 128 -27.64 6.48 5.41
N GLY A 129 -28.71 5.86 4.93
CA GLY A 129 -28.88 5.47 3.51
C GLY A 129 -27.95 4.41 2.88
N ASP A 130 -28.29 4.04 1.64
CA ASP A 130 -27.76 2.88 0.93
C ASP A 130 -26.27 2.96 0.55
N GLU A 131 -25.66 4.14 0.39
CA GLU A 131 -24.23 4.25 0.03
C GLU A 131 -23.27 4.37 1.22
N GLN A 132 -23.77 4.57 2.44
CA GLN A 132 -22.90 4.89 3.58
C GLN A 132 -22.32 3.69 4.30
N HIS A 133 -22.82 2.47 4.05
CA HIS A 133 -22.18 1.26 4.56
C HIS A 133 -20.70 1.19 4.15
N ARG A 134 -20.32 1.73 2.99
CA ARG A 134 -18.90 1.84 2.58
C ARG A 134 -18.11 2.73 3.52
N LEU A 135 -18.62 3.93 3.83
CA LEU A 135 -17.96 4.86 4.74
C LEU A 135 -17.86 4.30 6.16
N ARG A 136 -18.94 3.67 6.67
CA ARG A 136 -18.94 2.99 7.98
C ARG A 136 -17.90 1.87 8.04
N GLY A 137 -17.86 1.01 7.02
CA GLY A 137 -16.91 -0.09 6.94
C GLY A 137 -15.46 0.40 6.81
N MET A 138 -15.22 1.44 5.99
CA MET A 138 -13.91 2.08 5.92
C MET A 138 -13.51 2.63 7.28
N ALA A 139 -14.36 3.41 7.95
CA ALA A 139 -14.09 3.95 9.28
C ALA A 139 -13.80 2.85 10.32
N ALA A 140 -14.59 1.78 10.35
CA ALA A 140 -14.34 0.62 11.22
C ALA A 140 -12.97 -0.03 10.94
N SER A 141 -12.66 -0.30 9.68
CA SER A 141 -11.36 -0.88 9.27
C SER A 141 -10.19 0.03 9.66
N HIS A 142 -10.34 1.35 9.46
CA HIS A 142 -9.29 2.34 9.66
C HIS A 142 -9.06 2.67 11.13
N VAL A 143 -10.09 2.70 11.98
CA VAL A 143 -9.90 2.89 13.41
C VAL A 143 -9.11 1.74 14.04
N GLY A 144 -9.25 0.52 13.52
CA GLY A 144 -8.40 -0.62 13.91
C GLY A 144 -6.91 -0.43 13.58
N VAL A 145 -6.54 0.40 12.59
CA VAL A 145 -5.14 0.76 12.31
C VAL A 145 -4.57 1.69 13.39
N LEU A 146 -5.43 2.51 14.00
CA LEU A 146 -5.02 3.44 15.04
C LEU A 146 -4.73 2.75 16.39
N GLN A 147 -5.13 1.49 16.54
CA GLN A 147 -4.89 0.68 17.75
C GLN A 147 -5.47 1.31 19.02
N ASP A 148 -6.55 2.08 18.90
CA ASP A 148 -7.18 2.76 20.03
C ASP A 148 -8.32 1.92 20.63
N ASN A 149 -8.15 1.49 21.88
CA ASN A 149 -9.12 0.69 22.60
C ASN A 149 -10.45 1.41 22.87
N ALA A 150 -10.49 2.75 22.79
CA ALA A 150 -11.74 3.51 22.88
C ALA A 150 -12.72 3.17 21.73
N ALA A 151 -12.22 2.62 20.62
CA ALA A 151 -13.05 2.15 19.51
C ALA A 151 -13.74 0.80 19.77
N LEU A 152 -13.31 0.04 20.79
CA LEU A 152 -13.77 -1.33 21.01
C LEU A 152 -15.30 -1.45 21.12
N PRO A 153 -16.03 -0.63 21.91
CA PRO A 153 -17.49 -0.74 21.99
C PRO A 153 -18.18 -0.52 20.65
N LEU A 154 -17.67 0.42 19.84
CA LEU A 154 -18.22 0.74 18.52
C LEU A 154 -17.90 -0.34 17.49
N LEU A 155 -16.71 -0.93 17.55
CA LEU A 155 -16.35 -2.07 16.70
C LEU A 155 -17.17 -3.31 17.04
N LEU A 156 -17.45 -3.56 18.32
CA LEU A 156 -18.36 -4.63 18.74
C LEU A 156 -19.77 -4.37 18.21
N ALA A 157 -20.29 -3.14 18.29
CA ALA A 157 -21.59 -2.79 17.71
C ALA A 157 -21.59 -2.99 16.17
N ALA A 158 -20.51 -2.61 15.49
CA ALA A 158 -20.38 -2.75 14.04
C ALA A 158 -20.31 -4.22 13.55
N LEU A 159 -20.06 -5.20 14.44
CA LEU A 159 -20.24 -6.63 14.11
C LEU A 159 -21.71 -7.04 13.94
N GLU A 160 -22.66 -6.19 14.29
CA GLU A 160 -24.10 -6.41 14.13
C GLU A 160 -24.72 -5.48 13.08
N ASP A 161 -23.89 -4.76 12.31
CA ASP A 161 -24.35 -3.85 11.26
C ASP A 161 -25.15 -4.62 10.19
N ASP A 162 -26.17 -3.96 9.64
CA ASP A 162 -27.05 -4.54 8.61
C ASP A 162 -26.27 -5.00 7.37
N HIS A 163 -25.20 -4.28 7.04
CA HIS A 163 -24.42 -4.52 5.85
C HIS A 163 -23.18 -5.39 6.12
N ALA A 164 -23.06 -6.50 5.38
CA ALA A 164 -21.97 -7.48 5.53
C ALA A 164 -20.56 -6.85 5.42
N TYR A 165 -20.38 -5.87 4.52
CA TYR A 165 -19.12 -5.13 4.40
C TYR A 165 -18.67 -4.48 5.72
N VAL A 166 -19.59 -3.87 6.48
CA VAL A 166 -19.25 -3.20 7.74
C VAL A 166 -18.86 -4.23 8.79
N ARG A 167 -19.63 -5.32 8.91
CA ARG A 167 -19.31 -6.43 9.84
C ARG A 167 -17.94 -7.05 9.54
N ALA A 168 -17.63 -7.29 8.27
CA ALA A 168 -16.32 -7.79 7.84
C ALA A 168 -15.18 -6.83 8.20
N CYS A 169 -15.38 -5.53 8.00
CA CYS A 169 -14.40 -4.50 8.39
C CYS A 169 -14.22 -4.39 9.90
N ALA A 170 -15.28 -4.53 10.68
CA ALA A 170 -15.23 -4.54 12.14
C ALA A 170 -14.44 -5.75 12.66
N ALA A 171 -14.70 -6.94 12.12
CA ALA A 171 -13.93 -8.15 12.45
C ALA A 171 -12.43 -7.97 12.15
N LEU A 172 -12.10 -7.45 10.96
CA LEU A 172 -10.72 -7.15 10.58
C LEU A 172 -10.04 -6.16 11.55
N ALA A 173 -10.75 -5.12 11.96
CA ALA A 173 -10.23 -4.11 12.89
C ALA A 173 -9.96 -4.70 14.28
N LEU A 174 -10.89 -5.50 14.82
CA LEU A 174 -10.73 -6.18 16.10
C LEU A 174 -9.54 -7.15 16.09
N GLY A 175 -9.33 -7.88 14.99
CA GLY A 175 -8.16 -8.73 14.79
C GLY A 175 -6.85 -7.94 14.72
N ARG A 176 -6.83 -6.80 14.02
CA ARG A 176 -5.66 -5.89 13.98
C ARG A 176 -5.31 -5.38 15.38
N MET A 177 -6.31 -5.05 16.19
CA MET A 177 -6.14 -4.56 17.56
C MET A 177 -5.78 -5.66 18.56
N ARG A 178 -5.83 -6.94 18.15
CA ARG A 178 -5.72 -8.10 19.04
C ARG A 178 -6.68 -7.99 20.23
N ALA A 179 -7.91 -7.57 19.96
CA ALA A 179 -8.90 -7.26 20.98
C ALA A 179 -9.43 -8.55 21.66
N GLY A 180 -8.77 -9.00 22.73
CA GLY A 180 -9.15 -10.20 23.50
C GLY A 180 -10.60 -10.21 23.96
N ALA A 181 -11.12 -9.05 24.36
CA ALA A 181 -12.51 -8.88 24.78
C ALA A 181 -13.54 -9.17 23.66
N ALA A 182 -13.13 -9.22 22.39
CA ALA A 182 -14.01 -9.53 21.27
C ALA A 182 -14.08 -11.02 20.93
N LYS A 183 -13.29 -11.90 21.56
CA LYS A 183 -13.19 -13.33 21.22
C LYS A 183 -14.55 -14.02 21.14
N GLU A 184 -15.39 -13.85 22.16
CA GLU A 184 -16.70 -14.50 22.22
C GLU A 184 -17.61 -14.05 21.06
N LYS A 185 -17.70 -12.73 20.84
CA LYS A 185 -18.54 -12.18 19.77
C LYS A 185 -18.02 -12.57 18.39
N LEU A 186 -16.71 -12.54 18.17
CA LEU A 186 -16.08 -12.99 16.93
C LEU A 186 -16.28 -14.49 16.68
N THR A 187 -16.33 -15.32 17.73
CA THR A 187 -16.63 -16.76 17.60
C THR A 187 -18.04 -16.98 17.08
N ARG A 188 -19.03 -16.26 17.62
CA ARG A 188 -20.40 -16.30 17.12
C ARG A 188 -20.49 -15.83 15.67
N VAL A 189 -19.87 -14.68 15.35
CA VAL A 189 -19.83 -14.15 13.97
C VAL A 189 -19.17 -15.14 13.00
N MET A 190 -18.10 -15.83 13.42
CA MET A 190 -17.43 -16.84 12.60
C MET A 190 -18.35 -18.04 12.29
N GLN A 191 -19.22 -18.43 13.22
CA GLN A 191 -20.08 -19.59 13.11
C GLN A 191 -21.40 -19.27 12.38
N ASP A 192 -22.01 -18.14 12.75
CA ASP A 192 -23.43 -17.90 12.52
C ASP A 192 -23.72 -16.78 11.50
N ASP A 193 -22.75 -15.95 11.11
CA ASP A 193 -23.01 -14.87 10.14
C ASP A 193 -23.41 -15.45 8.79
N TRP A 194 -24.42 -14.87 8.14
CA TRP A 194 -24.93 -15.34 6.86
C TRP A 194 -23.92 -15.12 5.72
N ASP A 195 -23.09 -14.08 5.79
CA ASP A 195 -22.10 -13.76 4.77
C ASP A 195 -20.78 -14.52 4.99
N GLN A 196 -20.34 -15.25 3.96
CA GLN A 196 -19.12 -16.05 4.02
C GLN A 196 -17.85 -15.20 4.24
N THR A 197 -17.81 -14.00 3.68
CA THR A 197 -16.67 -13.08 3.84
C THR A 197 -16.58 -12.65 5.30
N VAL A 198 -17.71 -12.32 5.93
CA VAL A 198 -17.74 -11.94 7.35
C VAL A 198 -17.24 -13.09 8.22
N ARG A 199 -17.73 -14.33 8.01
CA ARG A 199 -17.24 -15.51 8.74
C ARG A 199 -15.73 -15.71 8.57
N SER A 200 -15.22 -15.55 7.35
CA SER A 200 -13.78 -15.66 7.07
C SER A 200 -12.96 -14.58 7.80
N ARG A 201 -13.43 -13.33 7.84
CA ARG A 201 -12.74 -12.24 8.55
C ARG A 201 -12.77 -12.44 10.06
N ALA A 202 -13.86 -12.97 10.60
CA ALA A 202 -13.96 -13.29 12.02
C ALA A 202 -12.98 -14.39 12.42
N ARG A 203 -12.84 -15.45 11.61
CA ARG A 203 -11.79 -16.48 11.79
C ARG A 203 -10.39 -15.87 11.78
N GLU A 204 -10.08 -15.09 10.75
CA GLU A 204 -8.78 -14.41 10.60
C GLU A 204 -8.49 -13.44 11.76
N ALA A 205 -9.54 -12.87 12.36
CA ALA A 205 -9.41 -12.03 13.54
C ALA A 205 -9.09 -12.86 14.80
N LEU A 206 -9.79 -13.99 15.00
CA LEU A 206 -9.53 -14.90 16.12
C LEU A 206 -8.09 -15.43 16.10
N GLU A 207 -7.60 -15.87 14.93
CA GLU A 207 -6.21 -16.34 14.73
C GLU A 207 -5.16 -15.27 15.11
N ARG A 208 -5.50 -13.98 15.04
CA ARG A 208 -4.59 -12.88 15.44
C ARG A 208 -4.62 -12.56 16.92
N ILE A 209 -5.71 -12.91 17.61
CA ILE A 209 -5.93 -12.64 19.03
C ILE A 209 -5.41 -13.81 19.89
N GLU A 210 -5.31 -15.01 19.33
CA GLU A 210 -4.53 -16.13 19.88
C GLU A 210 -3.04 -15.79 20.00
#